data_AF-A0A1X9LKD0-F1
#
_entry.id   AF-A0A1X9LKD0-F1
#
_cell.length_a   1.000
_cell.length_b   1.000
_cell.length_c   1.000
_cell.angle_alpha   90.00
_cell.angle_beta   90.00
_cell.angle_gamma   90.00
#
_symmetry.space_group_name_H-M   'P 1'
#
loop_
_entity.id
_entity.type
_entity.pdbx_description
1 polymer ?
#
loop_
_entity_poly.entity_id
_entity_poly.type
_entity_poly.pdbx_seq_one_letter_code
_entity_poly.pdbx_strand_id
1 'polypeptide(L)'
;MRDDDDPTRVTNQPSLTTSTGTIWLVVGGIMAAICVALLAAMLGLQPAGVAFWSLIAIVVLYGGMLEVRLLARPGRVRLTLLAVLFGLIAATGLASVLAIGLAQAR
;
A
#
# COMPACT_ATOMS: atom_id res chain seq x y z
N MET A 1 25.99 36.66 4.61
CA MET A 1 24.74 35.94 4.30
C MET A 1 24.57 34.90 5.40
N ARG A 2 23.46 34.85 6.13
CA ARG A 2 23.24 33.81 7.14
C ARG A 2 22.91 32.52 6.39
N ASP A 3 23.52 31.39 6.76
CA ASP A 3 23.27 30.07 6.15
C ASP A 3 21.79 29.64 6.21
N ASP A 4 20.97 30.31 7.02
CA ASP A 4 19.53 30.03 7.14
C ASP A 4 18.72 30.55 5.94
N ASP A 5 19.23 31.55 5.19
CA ASP A 5 18.56 32.13 4.01
C ASP A 5 19.16 31.63 2.69
N ASP A 6 20.09 30.67 2.73
CA ASP A 6 20.65 30.08 1.50
C ASP A 6 19.55 29.28 0.76
N PRO A 7 19.14 29.69 -0.45
CA PRO A 7 18.13 28.98 -1.22
C PRO A 7 18.62 27.62 -1.74
N THR A 8 19.94 27.40 -1.78
CA THR A 8 20.53 26.12 -2.20
C THR A 8 20.58 25.10 -1.07
N ARG A 9 20.33 25.52 0.18
CA ARG A 9 20.23 24.61 1.34
C ARG A 9 19.06 23.65 1.18
N VAL A 10 19.34 22.34 1.29
CA VAL A 10 18.36 21.26 1.05
C VAL A 10 17.07 21.41 1.88
N THR A 11 17.18 21.85 3.14
CA THR A 11 16.02 22.04 4.04
C THR A 11 15.14 23.22 3.64
N ASN A 12 15.68 24.17 2.89
CA ASN A 12 14.96 25.37 2.43
C ASN A 12 14.27 25.17 1.08
N GLN A 13 14.39 23.98 0.49
CA GLN A 13 13.76 23.64 -0.79
C GLN A 13 12.45 22.86 -0.54
N PRO A 14 11.26 23.49 -0.77
CA PRO A 14 9.97 22.84 -0.50
C PRO A 14 9.75 21.59 -1.35
N SER A 15 10.32 21.55 -2.56
CA SER A 15 10.27 20.40 -3.47
C SER A 15 10.99 19.16 -2.93
N LEU A 16 12.00 19.34 -2.07
CA LEU A 16 12.77 18.24 -1.46
C LEU A 16 12.27 17.85 -0.07
N THR A 17 11.53 18.74 0.60
CA THR A 17 11.07 18.54 1.99
C THR A 17 9.59 18.19 2.09
N THR A 18 8.81 18.35 1.00
CA THR A 18 7.39 18.03 0.98
C THR A 18 7.09 16.85 0.06
N SER A 19 6.51 15.79 0.63
CA SER A 19 5.91 14.72 -0.15
C SER A 19 4.40 14.90 -0.17
N THR A 20 3.82 15.00 -1.37
CA THR A 20 2.37 15.07 -1.54
C THR A 20 1.69 13.78 -1.08
N GLY A 21 2.40 12.66 -0.90
CA GLY A 21 1.81 11.36 -0.54
C GLY A 21 1.10 10.66 -1.70
N THR A 22 1.04 11.25 -2.89
CA THR A 22 0.50 10.62 -4.10
C THR A 22 1.27 9.35 -4.47
N ILE A 23 2.58 9.33 -4.21
CA ILE A 23 3.43 8.17 -4.45
C ILE A 23 2.95 6.92 -3.70
N TRP A 24 2.39 7.07 -2.50
CA TRP A 24 1.82 5.95 -1.74
C TRP A 24 0.63 5.31 -2.45
N LEU A 25 -0.22 6.10 -3.11
CA LEU A 25 -1.35 5.57 -3.88
C LEU A 25 -0.91 4.87 -5.15
N VAL A 26 0.12 5.38 -5.82
CA VAL A 26 0.68 4.76 -7.04
C VAL A 26 1.31 3.41 -6.67
N VAL A 27 2.23 3.40 -5.71
CA VAL A 27 2.93 2.17 -5.29
C VAL A 27 1.95 1.17 -4.65
N GLY A 28 1.02 1.65 -3.82
CA GLY A 28 -0.04 0.81 -3.26
C GLY A 28 -1.01 0.26 -4.29
N GLY A 29 -1.32 1.03 -5.34
CA GLY A 29 -2.18 0.57 -6.43
C GLY A 29 -1.50 -0.51 -7.26
N ILE A 30 -0.22 -0.34 -7.56
CA ILE A 30 0.58 -1.35 -8.24
C ILE A 30 0.65 -2.64 -7.40
N MET A 31 0.94 -2.53 -6.10
CA MET A 31 0.97 -3.68 -5.20
C MET A 31 -0.39 -4.40 -5.13
N ALA A 32 -1.48 -3.65 -4.94
CA ALA A 32 -2.83 -4.21 -4.91
C ALA A 32 -3.18 -4.92 -6.22
N ALA A 33 -2.87 -4.31 -7.37
CA ALA A 33 -3.11 -4.91 -8.68
C ALA A 33 -2.34 -6.23 -8.87
N ILE A 34 -1.06 -6.27 -8.47
CA ILE A 34 -0.24 -7.49 -8.51
C ILE A 34 -0.88 -8.57 -7.62
N CYS A 35 -1.22 -8.24 -6.37
CA CYS A 35 -1.83 -9.22 -5.48
C CYS A 35 -3.19 -9.73 -5.97
N VAL A 36 -4.04 -8.84 -6.50
CA VAL A 36 -5.33 -9.23 -7.09
C VAL A 36 -5.14 -10.15 -8.28
N ALA A 37 -4.22 -9.83 -9.20
CA ALA A 37 -3.94 -10.67 -10.36
C ALA A 37 -3.46 -12.07 -9.96
N LEU A 38 -2.54 -12.14 -8.98
CA LEU A 38 -2.04 -13.43 -8.47
C LEU A 38 -3.14 -14.24 -7.78
N LEU A 39 -3.92 -13.62 -6.88
CA LEU A 39 -4.99 -14.31 -6.17
C LEU A 39 -6.11 -14.75 -7.10
N ALA A 40 -6.45 -13.95 -8.12
CA ALA A 40 -7.41 -14.32 -9.14
C ALA A 40 -6.99 -15.59 -9.89
N ALA A 41 -5.70 -15.72 -10.23
CA ALA A 41 -5.14 -16.93 -10.85
C ALA A 41 -5.18 -18.16 -9.90
N MET A 42 -5.29 -17.94 -8.59
CA MET A 42 -5.32 -19.00 -7.57
C MET A 42 -6.73 -19.34 -7.05
N LEU A 43 -7.81 -18.73 -7.59
CA LEU A 43 -9.18 -18.94 -7.09
C LEU A 43 -9.65 -20.41 -7.15
N GLY A 44 -9.09 -21.24 -8.03
CA GLY A 44 -9.40 -22.66 -8.15
C GLY A 44 -8.57 -23.60 -7.28
N LEU A 45 -7.61 -23.08 -6.50
CA LEU A 45 -6.73 -23.89 -5.66
C LEU A 45 -7.34 -24.08 -4.26
N GLN A 46 -6.94 -25.17 -3.59
CA GLN A 46 -7.28 -25.37 -2.19
C GLN A 46 -6.31 -24.57 -1.29
N PRO A 47 -6.77 -24.05 -0.13
CA PRO A 47 -8.11 -24.17 0.44
C PRO A 47 -9.12 -23.25 -0.24
N ALA A 48 -10.30 -23.78 -0.55
CA ALA A 48 -11.38 -23.01 -1.16
C ALA A 48 -11.76 -21.82 -0.26
N GLY A 49 -11.74 -20.61 -0.83
CA GLY A 49 -12.16 -19.39 -0.15
C GLY A 49 -11.02 -18.49 0.34
N VAL A 50 -9.80 -19.00 0.58
CA VAL A 50 -8.66 -18.15 1.01
C VAL A 50 -8.38 -17.08 -0.03
N ALA A 51 -8.25 -17.47 -1.30
CA ALA A 51 -8.02 -16.54 -2.41
C ALA A 51 -9.15 -15.49 -2.53
N PHE A 52 -10.41 -15.92 -2.43
CA PHE A 52 -11.58 -15.06 -2.56
C PHE A 52 -11.66 -14.01 -1.46
N TRP A 53 -11.57 -14.41 -0.19
CA TRP A 53 -11.63 -13.48 0.94
C TRP A 53 -10.43 -12.55 0.98
N SER A 54 -9.26 -13.02 0.56
CA SER A 54 -8.05 -12.19 0.46
C SER A 54 -8.17 -11.13 -0.62
N LEU A 55 -8.81 -11.47 -1.76
CA LEU A 55 -9.08 -10.52 -2.84
C LEU A 55 -9.99 -9.40 -2.35
N ILE A 56 -11.09 -9.74 -1.66
CA ILE A 56 -11.98 -8.75 -1.05
C ILE A 56 -11.22 -7.87 -0.05
N ALA A 57 -10.43 -8.47 0.84
CA ALA A 57 -9.66 -7.73 1.83
C ALA A 57 -8.70 -6.72 1.18
N ILE A 58 -7.99 -7.10 0.11
CA ILE A 58 -7.06 -6.21 -0.60
C ILE A 58 -7.80 -5.05 -1.27
N VAL A 59 -8.95 -5.30 -1.88
CA VAL A 59 -9.78 -4.25 -2.49
C VAL A 59 -10.24 -3.26 -1.42
N VAL A 60 -10.70 -3.75 -0.26
CA VAL A 60 -11.12 -2.90 0.87
C VAL A 60 -9.95 -2.09 1.42
N LEU A 61 -8.79 -2.71 1.63
CA LEU A 61 -7.59 -2.01 2.13
C LEU A 61 -7.14 -0.90 1.17
N TYR A 62 -7.14 -1.17 -0.13
CA TYR A 62 -6.82 -0.15 -1.13
C TYR A 62 -7.88 0.95 -1.19
N GLY A 63 -9.17 0.60 -1.09
CA GLY A 63 -10.26 1.56 -0.90
C GLY A 63 -10.01 2.48 0.31
N GLY A 64 -9.57 1.91 1.43
CA GLY A 64 -9.15 2.65 2.62
C GLY A 64 -8.00 3.63 2.34
N MET A 65 -7.06 3.32 1.45
CA MET A 65 -6.01 4.27 1.05
C MET A 65 -6.60 5.47 0.30
N LEU A 66 -7.59 5.23 -0.56
CA LEU A 66 -8.31 6.30 -1.26
C LEU A 66 -9.11 7.17 -0.27
N GLU A 67 -9.78 6.56 0.70
CA GLU A 67 -10.49 7.29 1.75
C GLU A 67 -9.54 8.14 2.60
N VAL A 68 -8.43 7.58 3.08
CA VAL A 68 -7.40 8.33 3.82
C VAL A 68 -6.86 9.48 2.98
N ARG A 69 -6.68 9.29 1.67
CA ARG A 69 -6.25 10.37 0.77
C ARG A 69 -7.26 11.51 0.72
N LEU A 70 -8.54 11.18 0.59
CA LEU A 70 -9.60 12.15 0.34
C LEU A 70 -10.06 12.86 1.62
N LEU A 71 -10.07 12.17 2.76
CA LEU A 71 -10.61 12.69 4.02
C LEU A 71 -9.53 13.18 5.00
N ALA A 72 -8.30 12.65 4.97
CA ALA A 72 -7.29 13.01 5.97
C ALA A 72 -6.53 14.31 5.61
N ARG A 73 -6.35 15.18 6.61
CA ARG A 73 -5.58 16.42 6.47
C ARG A 73 -4.11 16.12 6.10
N PRO A 74 -3.46 16.98 5.28
CA PRO A 74 -2.04 16.82 4.96
C PRO A 74 -1.18 16.83 6.24
N GLY A 75 -0.30 15.84 6.39
CA GLY A 75 0.58 15.73 7.55
C GLY A 75 1.12 14.32 7.78
N ARG A 76 1.88 14.16 8.87
CA ARG A 76 2.52 12.89 9.25
C ARG A 76 1.52 11.74 9.45
N VAL A 77 0.38 12.02 10.09
CA VAL A 77 -0.68 11.03 10.34
C VAL A 77 -1.19 10.41 9.05
N ARG A 78 -1.45 11.22 8.01
CA ARG A 78 -1.89 10.72 6.70
C ARG A 78 -0.85 9.79 6.08
N LEU A 79 0.43 10.16 6.15
CA LEU A 79 1.52 9.34 5.61
C LEU A 79 1.64 8.01 6.36
N THR A 80 1.56 8.03 7.70
CA THR A 80 1.58 6.81 8.52
C THR A 80 0.40 5.89 8.19
N LEU A 81 -0.82 6.42 8.07
CA LEU A 81 -2.00 5.63 7.70
C LEU A 81 -1.86 4.99 6.32
N LEU A 82 -1.40 5.76 5.32
CA LEU A 82 -1.14 5.22 3.97
C LEU A 82 -0.07 4.12 4.01
N ALA A 83 0.99 4.31 4.79
CA ALA A 83 2.05 3.32 4.95
C ALA A 83 1.56 2.02 5.62
N VAL A 84 0.73 2.15 6.67
CA VAL A 84 0.13 0.99 7.35
C VAL A 84 -0.79 0.24 6.40
N LEU A 85 -1.68 0.91 5.68
CA LEU A 85 -2.58 0.27 4.72
C LEU A 85 -1.82 -0.43 3.60
N PHE A 86 -0.77 0.21 3.06
CA PHE A 86 0.13 -0.42 2.10
C PHE A 86 0.77 -1.70 2.66
N GLY A 87 1.30 -1.63 3.89
CA GLY A 87 1.90 -2.77 4.57
C GLY A 87 0.90 -3.91 4.79
N LEU A 88 -0.35 -3.60 5.14
CA LEU A 88 -1.42 -4.58 5.28
C LEU A 88 -1.75 -5.26 3.95
N ILE A 89 -1.81 -4.53 2.83
CA ILE A 89 -2.01 -5.13 1.50
C ILE A 89 -0.90 -6.14 1.20
N ALA A 90 0.36 -5.74 1.40
CA ALA A 90 1.52 -6.61 1.16
C ALA A 90 1.51 -7.85 2.08
N ALA A 91 1.21 -7.66 3.37
CA ALA A 91 1.13 -8.74 4.35
C ALA A 91 0.01 -9.72 4.03
N THR A 92 -1.19 -9.23 3.69
CA THR A 92 -2.33 -10.07 3.29
C THR A 92 -2.00 -10.84 2.02
N GLY A 93 -1.51 -10.19 0.97
CA GLY A 93 -1.14 -10.85 -0.29
C GLY A 93 -0.10 -11.95 -0.08
N LEU A 94 0.96 -11.65 0.66
CA LEU A 94 2.01 -12.63 0.97
C LEU A 94 1.49 -13.80 1.80
N ALA A 95 0.75 -13.53 2.88
CA ALA A 95 0.20 -14.57 3.75
C ALA A 95 -0.73 -15.52 2.99
N SER A 96 -1.57 -14.99 2.11
CA SER A 96 -2.51 -15.79 1.32
C SER A 96 -1.82 -16.67 0.30
N VAL A 97 -0.83 -16.14 -0.42
CA VAL A 97 -0.04 -16.94 -1.37
C VAL A 97 0.72 -18.05 -0.64
N LEU A 98 1.33 -17.76 0.51
CA LEU A 98 2.00 -18.76 1.32
C LEU A 98 1.02 -19.82 1.85
N ALA A 99 -0.16 -19.41 2.34
CA ALA A 99 -1.16 -20.34 2.84
C ALA A 99 -1.66 -21.31 1.76
N ILE A 100 -1.94 -20.81 0.56
CA ILE A 100 -2.34 -21.64 -0.58
C ILE A 100 -1.18 -22.54 -1.01
N GLY A 101 0.02 -21.99 -1.19
CA GLY A 101 1.20 -22.76 -1.60
C GLY A 101 1.55 -23.89 -0.64
N LEU A 102 1.50 -23.63 0.68
CA LEU A 102 1.75 -24.63 1.71
C LEU A 102 0.64 -25.69 1.78
N ALA A 103 -0.61 -25.34 1.47
CA ALA A 103 -1.71 -26.29 1.42
C ALA A 103 -1.57 -27.25 0.23
N GLN A 104 -1.08 -26.76 -0.91
CA GLN A 104 -0.85 -27.58 -2.11
C GLN A 104 0.39 -28.47 -2.01
N ALA A 105 1.32 -28.16 -1.09
CA ALA A 105 2.53 -28.95 -0.85
C ALA A 105 2.29 -30.17 0.06
N ARG A 106 1.07 -30.37 0.56
CA ARG A 106 0.64 -31.52 1.37
C ARG A 106 -0.12 -32.51 0.51
#